data_AF-A0A957YGW6-F1
#
_entry.id   AF-A0A957YGW6-F1
#
_cell.length_a   1.000
_cell.length_b   1.000
_cell.length_c   1.000
_cell.angle_alpha   90.00
_cell.angle_beta   90.00
_cell.angle_gamma   90.00
#
_symmetry.space_group_name_H-M   'P 1'
#
loop_
_entity.id
_entity.type
_entity.pdbx_description
1 polymer ?
#
loop_
_entity_poly.entity_id
_entity_poly.type
_entity_poly.pdbx_seq_one_letter_code
_entity_poly.pdbx_strand_id
1 'polypeptide(L)'
;MNRLRFWITVLIIWLIFVFNIERINSPVNIRSYTYIFVAIAAVVAIIPKTNRLSYLALILIPVPSFLLFKSFGRGDSLWGEALPLTVTQVSGIVITGLISRQISNGLREVERLVDEITSGYIGKPAKSFSEAQDLIYRELRRARHHQRPLSVITLKIDEKSVDRALPKIIAEVQKAMMNEYVLAGVTRVLAQNVSDFGTIARRDNYFVVVLPETSNQEAPEVAAKLEKLVYEALKVNLLSGTASFPEEAVTFEALVNLATKAADDKEADSVSYLVDAKIEDYSRPPDNIEREISSQSVNP
;
A
#
# COMPACT_ATOMS: atom_id res chain seq x y z
N MET A 1 -4.08 -9.99 -0.71
CA MET A 1 -2.95 -10.74 -1.34
C MET A 1 -3.21 -12.24 -1.54
N ASN A 2 -3.78 -12.98 -0.58
CA ASN A 2 -4.03 -14.43 -0.72
C ASN A 2 -4.93 -14.79 -1.92
N ARG A 3 -5.94 -13.96 -2.20
CA ARG A 3 -6.85 -14.14 -3.34
C ARG A 3 -6.14 -14.02 -4.70
N LEU A 4 -5.24 -13.05 -4.87
CA LEU A 4 -4.47 -12.89 -6.11
C LEU A 4 -3.53 -14.08 -6.34
N ARG A 5 -2.80 -14.50 -5.28
CA ARG A 5 -1.93 -15.68 -5.32
C ARG A 5 -2.72 -16.94 -5.69
N PHE A 6 -3.89 -17.14 -5.09
CA PHE A 6 -4.79 -18.25 -5.42
C PHE A 6 -5.17 -18.26 -6.91
N TRP A 7 -5.62 -17.14 -7.48
CA TRP A 7 -6.02 -17.09 -8.89
C TRP A 7 -4.85 -17.26 -9.86
N ILE A 8 -3.66 -16.76 -9.54
CA ILE A 8 -2.45 -17.00 -10.32
C ILE A 8 -2.12 -18.50 -10.32
N THR A 9 -2.15 -19.16 -9.17
CA THR A 9 -1.93 -20.61 -9.07
C THR A 9 -2.97 -21.38 -9.87
N VAL A 10 -4.25 -21.01 -9.78
CA VAL A 10 -5.33 -21.61 -10.57
C VAL A 10 -5.09 -21.43 -12.08
N LEU A 11 -4.65 -20.25 -12.53
CA LEU A 11 -4.34 -20.02 -13.94
C LEU A 11 -3.18 -20.91 -14.41
N ILE A 12 -2.11 -21.02 -13.62
CA ILE A 12 -0.95 -21.84 -13.96
C ILE A 12 -1.36 -23.31 -14.08
N ILE A 13 -2.08 -23.84 -13.08
CA ILE A 13 -2.60 -25.22 -13.10
C ILE A 13 -3.51 -25.44 -14.32
N TRP A 14 -4.39 -24.48 -14.61
CA TRP A 14 -5.29 -24.53 -15.75
C TRP A 14 -4.54 -24.56 -17.09
N LEU A 15 -3.53 -23.70 -17.26
CA LEU A 15 -2.72 -23.68 -18.48
C LEU A 15 -1.93 -24.98 -18.65
N ILE A 16 -1.34 -25.51 -17.56
CA ILE A 16 -0.68 -26.83 -17.59
C ILE A 16 -1.67 -27.88 -18.08
N PHE A 17 -2.88 -27.90 -17.53
CA PHE A 17 -3.92 -28.84 -17.97
C PHE A 17 -4.26 -28.67 -19.46
N VAL A 18 -4.56 -27.45 -19.91
CA VAL A 18 -4.93 -27.16 -21.31
C VAL A 18 -3.80 -27.52 -22.29
N PHE A 19 -2.55 -27.27 -21.95
CA PHE A 19 -1.40 -27.59 -22.83
C PHE A 19 -0.96 -29.06 -22.77
N ASN A 20 -1.37 -29.83 -21.76
CA ASN A 20 -1.01 -31.24 -21.62
C ASN A 20 -2.15 -32.21 -21.94
N ILE A 21 -3.40 -31.76 -22.08
CA ILE A 21 -4.54 -32.63 -22.35
C ILE A 21 -4.38 -33.43 -23.66
N GLU A 22 -3.73 -32.84 -24.67
CA GLU A 22 -3.40 -33.48 -25.96
C GLU A 22 -2.41 -34.64 -25.80
N ARG A 23 -1.57 -34.62 -24.77
CA ARG A 23 -0.61 -35.71 -24.47
C ARG A 23 -1.22 -36.85 -23.67
N ILE A 24 -2.29 -36.59 -22.93
CA ILE A 24 -2.89 -37.58 -22.02
C ILE A 24 -3.87 -38.50 -22.75
N ASN A 25 -4.52 -38.04 -23.82
CA ASN A 25 -5.53 -38.84 -24.52
C ASN A 25 -5.47 -38.66 -26.04
N SER A 26 -5.16 -39.75 -26.77
CA SER A 26 -4.96 -39.78 -28.23
C SER A 26 -6.15 -39.31 -29.10
N PRO A 27 -7.44 -39.37 -28.70
CA PRO A 27 -8.52 -38.84 -29.53
C PRO A 27 -8.73 -37.33 -29.39
N VAL A 28 -8.05 -36.63 -28.46
CA VAL A 28 -8.24 -35.19 -28.23
C VAL A 28 -7.12 -34.39 -28.89
N ASN A 29 -7.24 -34.17 -30.20
CA ASN A 29 -6.30 -33.31 -30.94
C ASN A 29 -6.77 -31.85 -30.93
N ILE A 30 -6.27 -31.06 -29.97
CA ILE A 30 -6.53 -29.63 -29.91
C ILE A 30 -5.68 -28.93 -30.96
N ARG A 31 -6.32 -28.50 -32.05
CA ARG A 31 -5.63 -27.79 -33.13
C ARG A 31 -4.90 -26.54 -32.63
N SER A 32 -3.70 -26.30 -33.18
CA SER A 32 -2.73 -25.31 -32.72
C SER A 32 -3.27 -23.87 -32.64
N TYR A 33 -4.24 -23.50 -33.48
CA TYR A 33 -4.85 -22.17 -33.45
C TYR A 33 -5.67 -21.92 -32.18
N THR A 34 -6.17 -22.95 -31.50
CA THR A 34 -6.91 -22.81 -30.24
C THR A 34 -6.03 -22.16 -29.17
N TYR A 35 -4.76 -22.56 -29.09
CA TYR A 35 -3.81 -22.00 -28.12
C TYR A 35 -3.55 -20.52 -28.36
N ILE A 36 -3.57 -20.07 -29.63
CA ILE A 36 -3.45 -18.64 -29.97
C ILE A 36 -4.66 -17.87 -29.43
N PHE A 37 -5.88 -18.38 -29.63
CA PHE A 37 -7.09 -17.75 -29.09
C PHE A 37 -7.14 -17.76 -27.56
N VAL A 38 -6.67 -18.82 -26.91
CA VAL A 38 -6.52 -18.89 -25.45
C VAL A 38 -5.54 -17.82 -24.96
N ALA A 39 -4.39 -17.64 -25.63
CA ALA A 39 -3.41 -16.62 -25.29
C ALA A 39 -3.96 -15.19 -25.50
N ILE A 40 -4.64 -14.94 -26.62
CA ILE A 40 -5.28 -13.65 -26.90
C ILE A 40 -6.34 -13.35 -25.84
N ALA A 41 -7.19 -14.32 -25.49
CA ALA A 41 -8.23 -14.15 -24.47
C ALA A 41 -7.61 -13.81 -23.11
N ALA A 42 -6.49 -14.45 -22.73
CA ALA A 42 -5.76 -14.12 -21.52
C ALA A 42 -5.22 -12.68 -21.54
N VAL A 43 -4.52 -12.30 -22.60
CA VAL A 43 -3.92 -10.95 -22.75
C VAL A 43 -4.99 -9.86 -22.73
N VAL A 44 -6.06 -10.03 -23.51
CA VAL A 44 -7.17 -9.09 -23.59
C VAL A 44 -7.86 -8.92 -22.24
N ALA A 45 -8.05 -10.01 -21.48
CA ALA A 45 -8.64 -9.99 -20.14
C ALA A 45 -7.74 -9.32 -19.09
N ILE A 46 -6.41 -9.36 -19.26
CA ILE A 46 -5.44 -8.73 -18.35
C ILE A 46 -5.37 -7.21 -18.57
N ILE A 47 -5.47 -6.75 -19.83
CA ILE A 47 -5.35 -5.33 -20.18
C ILE A 47 -6.38 -4.47 -19.42
N PRO A 48 -5.94 -3.42 -18.69
CA PRO A 48 -6.83 -2.65 -17.84
C PRO A 48 -7.90 -1.85 -18.61
N LYS A 49 -7.66 -1.45 -19.86
CA LYS A 49 -8.70 -0.77 -20.65
C LYS A 49 -9.89 -1.69 -20.97
N THR A 50 -9.68 -3.00 -21.07
CA THR A 50 -10.70 -3.98 -21.45
C THR A 50 -11.66 -4.31 -20.30
N ASN A 51 -11.29 -4.06 -19.05
CA ASN A 51 -12.10 -4.50 -17.91
C ASN A 51 -13.37 -3.64 -17.67
N ARG A 52 -13.58 -2.58 -18.48
CA ARG A 52 -14.86 -1.86 -18.58
C ARG A 52 -15.92 -2.65 -19.35
N LEU A 53 -15.53 -3.69 -20.09
CA LEU A 53 -16.44 -4.56 -20.82
C LEU A 53 -17.15 -5.52 -19.87
N SER A 54 -18.46 -5.72 -20.07
CA SER A 54 -19.24 -6.73 -19.34
C SER A 54 -18.63 -8.13 -19.47
N TYR A 55 -18.87 -9.03 -18.51
CA TYR A 55 -18.50 -10.45 -18.62
C TYR A 55 -19.01 -11.06 -19.92
N LEU A 56 -20.17 -10.61 -20.41
CA LEU A 56 -20.73 -11.03 -21.68
C LEU A 56 -19.83 -10.65 -22.86
N ALA A 57 -19.28 -9.44 -22.89
CA ALA A 57 -18.42 -9.01 -23.99
C ALA A 57 -17.07 -9.76 -24.01
N LEU A 58 -16.58 -10.20 -22.85
CA LEU A 58 -15.40 -11.06 -22.74
C LEU A 58 -15.63 -12.45 -23.37
N ILE A 59 -16.89 -12.87 -23.52
CA ILE A 59 -17.26 -14.15 -24.15
C ILE A 59 -17.66 -13.90 -25.62
N LEU A 60 -18.50 -12.89 -25.86
CA LEU A 60 -19.09 -12.56 -27.16
C LEU A 60 -18.07 -12.07 -28.21
N ILE A 61 -16.87 -11.66 -27.80
CA ILE A 61 -15.83 -11.26 -28.76
C ILE A 61 -14.96 -12.47 -29.16
N PRO A 62 -14.29 -13.17 -28.22
CA PRO A 62 -13.38 -14.26 -28.59
C PRO A 62 -14.09 -15.54 -29.05
N VAL A 63 -15.29 -15.86 -28.54
CA VAL A 63 -15.98 -17.11 -28.91
C VAL A 63 -16.53 -17.05 -30.34
N PRO A 64 -17.28 -16.02 -30.76
CA PRO A 64 -17.75 -15.92 -32.14
C PRO A 64 -16.61 -15.73 -33.14
N SER A 65 -15.56 -14.97 -32.79
CA SER A 65 -14.39 -14.84 -33.67
C SER A 65 -13.66 -16.18 -33.87
N PHE A 66 -13.54 -17.00 -32.82
CA PHE A 66 -13.01 -18.36 -32.92
C PHE A 66 -13.88 -19.25 -33.80
N LEU A 67 -15.21 -19.25 -33.60
CA LEU A 67 -16.14 -20.08 -34.37
C LEU A 67 -16.20 -19.67 -35.85
N LEU A 68 -16.16 -18.36 -36.14
CA LEU A 68 -16.07 -17.84 -37.51
C LEU A 68 -14.76 -18.26 -38.17
N PHE A 69 -13.64 -18.15 -37.45
CA PHE A 69 -12.34 -18.58 -37.97
C PHE A 69 -12.30 -20.09 -38.25
N LYS A 70 -12.91 -20.90 -37.38
CA LYS A 70 -13.02 -22.36 -37.54
C LYS A 70 -13.89 -22.75 -38.74
N SER A 71 -15.06 -22.12 -38.88
CA SER A 71 -16.03 -22.45 -39.92
C SER A 71 -15.67 -21.88 -41.29
N PHE A 72 -15.36 -20.58 -41.38
CA PHE A 72 -15.08 -19.92 -42.66
C PHE A 72 -13.61 -19.99 -43.06
N GLY A 73 -12.68 -19.96 -42.10
CA GLY A 73 -11.25 -19.91 -42.39
C GLY A 73 -10.64 -21.26 -42.79
N ARG A 74 -11.17 -22.37 -42.28
CA ARG A 74 -10.63 -23.72 -42.54
C ARG A 74 -11.64 -24.78 -42.96
N GLY A 75 -12.94 -24.46 -42.97
CA GLY A 75 -13.97 -25.42 -43.39
C GLY A 75 -14.11 -26.62 -42.45
N ASP A 76 -13.66 -26.50 -41.19
CA ASP A 76 -13.81 -27.56 -40.20
C ASP A 76 -15.30 -27.71 -39.81
N SER A 77 -15.81 -28.94 -39.76
CA SER A 77 -17.17 -29.16 -39.28
C SER A 77 -17.29 -28.73 -37.81
N LEU A 78 -18.30 -27.91 -37.52
CA LEU A 78 -18.66 -27.53 -36.15
C LEU A 78 -19.55 -28.57 -35.45
N TRP A 79 -20.15 -29.46 -36.23
CA TRP A 79 -21.22 -30.37 -35.83
C TRP A 79 -20.82 -31.84 -36.06
N GLY A 80 -21.53 -32.76 -35.41
CA GLY A 80 -21.27 -34.19 -35.48
C GLY A 80 -20.09 -34.62 -34.59
N GLU A 81 -19.19 -35.44 -35.13
CA GLU A 81 -18.04 -36.01 -34.39
C GLU A 81 -17.07 -34.94 -33.84
N ALA A 82 -17.06 -33.74 -34.42
CA ALA A 82 -16.21 -32.62 -33.99
C ALA A 82 -16.82 -31.77 -32.85
N LEU A 83 -18.06 -32.07 -32.43
CA LEU A 83 -18.77 -31.26 -31.42
C LEU A 83 -18.08 -31.31 -30.04
N PRO A 84 -17.69 -32.48 -29.49
CA PRO A 84 -16.98 -32.53 -28.19
C PRO A 84 -15.67 -31.75 -28.21
N LEU A 85 -14.94 -31.80 -29.33
CA LEU A 85 -13.68 -31.06 -29.50
C LEU A 85 -13.94 -29.56 -29.54
N THR A 86 -14.97 -29.11 -30.26
CA THR A 86 -15.34 -27.69 -30.34
C THR A 86 -15.75 -27.14 -28.98
N VAL A 87 -16.54 -27.90 -28.22
CA VAL A 87 -16.94 -27.52 -26.86
C VAL A 87 -15.71 -27.37 -25.96
N THR A 88 -14.77 -28.32 -26.02
CA THR A 88 -13.51 -28.27 -25.24
C THR A 88 -12.66 -27.04 -25.58
N GLN A 89 -12.56 -26.72 -26.87
CA GLN A 89 -11.82 -25.54 -27.35
C GLN A 89 -12.45 -24.23 -26.87
N VAL A 90 -13.78 -24.10 -26.99
CA VAL A 90 -14.53 -22.93 -26.53
C VAL A 90 -14.47 -22.80 -25.01
N SER A 91 -14.62 -23.88 -24.26
CA SER A 91 -14.48 -23.85 -22.80
C SER A 91 -13.06 -23.43 -22.40
N GLY A 92 -12.04 -23.89 -23.14
CA GLY A 92 -10.66 -23.46 -23.00
C GLY A 92 -10.50 -21.94 -23.02
N ILE A 93 -11.05 -21.31 -24.05
CA ILE A 93 -11.01 -19.87 -24.27
C ILE A 93 -11.79 -19.12 -23.18
N VAL A 94 -13.02 -19.56 -22.88
CA VAL A 94 -13.90 -18.90 -21.90
C VAL A 94 -13.32 -18.98 -20.49
N ILE A 95 -12.93 -20.16 -20.03
CA ILE A 95 -12.39 -20.36 -18.68
C ILE A 95 -11.10 -19.56 -18.51
N THR A 96 -10.22 -19.57 -19.51
CA THR A 96 -8.98 -18.78 -19.48
C THR A 96 -9.30 -17.29 -19.34
N GLY A 97 -10.21 -16.76 -20.16
CA GLY A 97 -10.62 -15.35 -20.06
C GLY A 97 -11.19 -14.99 -18.68
N LEU A 98 -12.04 -15.85 -18.11
CA LEU A 98 -12.63 -15.62 -16.78
C LEU A 98 -11.57 -15.60 -15.68
N ILE A 99 -10.64 -16.55 -15.66
CA ILE A 99 -9.55 -16.60 -14.67
C ILE A 99 -8.63 -15.38 -14.83
N SER A 100 -8.22 -15.06 -16.05
CA SER A 100 -7.37 -13.90 -16.35
C SER A 100 -8.02 -12.58 -15.90
N ARG A 101 -9.35 -12.47 -16.00
CA ARG A 101 -10.09 -11.31 -15.50
C ARG A 101 -10.07 -11.20 -13.98
N GLN A 102 -10.15 -12.32 -13.24
CA GLN A 102 -10.02 -12.30 -11.78
C GLN A 102 -8.63 -11.81 -11.35
N ILE A 103 -7.59 -12.21 -12.08
CA ILE A 103 -6.22 -11.72 -11.86
C ILE A 103 -6.13 -10.22 -12.14
N SER A 104 -6.69 -9.72 -13.25
CA SER A 104 -6.73 -8.29 -13.58
C SER A 104 -7.43 -7.47 -12.48
N ASN A 105 -8.53 -7.98 -11.91
CA ASN A 105 -9.22 -7.33 -10.80
C ASN A 105 -8.34 -7.24 -9.55
N GLY A 106 -7.63 -8.31 -9.20
CA GLY A 106 -6.70 -8.29 -8.05
C GLY A 106 -5.50 -7.37 -8.27
N LEU A 107 -5.02 -7.24 -9.51
CA LEU A 107 -3.92 -6.34 -9.85
C LEU A 107 -4.31 -4.85 -9.67
N ARG A 108 -5.56 -4.50 -9.97
CA ARG A 108 -6.10 -3.15 -9.73
C ARG A 108 -6.21 -2.78 -8.27
N GLU A 109 -6.47 -3.74 -7.40
CA GLU A 109 -6.51 -3.50 -5.96
C GLU A 109 -5.11 -3.11 -5.48
N VAL A 110 -4.07 -3.77 -5.99
CA VAL A 110 -2.68 -3.38 -5.76
C VAL A 110 -2.38 -2.01 -6.35
N GLU A 111 -2.77 -1.76 -7.61
CA GLU A 111 -2.59 -0.46 -8.27
C GLU A 111 -3.27 0.67 -7.48
N ARG A 112 -4.49 0.46 -6.99
CA ARG A 112 -5.20 1.42 -6.13
C ARG A 112 -4.54 1.67 -4.80
N LEU A 113 -4.00 0.63 -4.14
CA LEU A 113 -3.27 0.79 -2.89
C LEU A 113 -1.97 1.56 -3.11
N VAL A 114 -1.27 1.30 -4.20
CA VAL A 114 -0.09 2.07 -4.60
C VAL A 114 -0.48 3.51 -4.90
N ASP A 115 -1.56 3.73 -5.65
CA ASP A 115 -2.11 5.06 -5.94
C ASP A 115 -2.57 5.79 -4.69
N GLU A 116 -3.16 5.10 -3.70
CA GLU A 116 -3.63 5.70 -2.45
C GLU A 116 -2.46 6.08 -1.55
N ILE A 117 -1.44 5.22 -1.45
CA ILE A 117 -0.20 5.52 -0.72
C ILE A 117 0.55 6.67 -1.40
N THR A 118 0.69 6.63 -2.73
CA THR A 118 1.40 7.70 -3.46
C THR A 118 0.58 8.99 -3.51
N SER A 119 -0.74 8.95 -3.66
CA SER A 119 -1.61 10.13 -3.64
C SER A 119 -1.72 10.75 -2.25
N GLY A 120 -1.64 9.94 -1.18
CA GLY A 120 -1.56 10.44 0.19
C GLY A 120 -0.30 11.27 0.45
N TYR A 121 0.79 10.96 -0.25
CA TYR A 121 2.07 11.68 -0.13
C TYR A 121 2.28 12.78 -1.19
N ILE A 122 1.76 12.63 -2.41
CA ILE A 122 2.09 13.46 -3.58
C ILE A 122 0.89 14.32 -4.03
N GLY A 123 -0.31 14.05 -3.52
CA GLY A 123 -1.55 14.71 -3.94
C GLY A 123 -1.99 14.32 -5.36
N LYS A 124 -3.17 14.77 -5.76
CA LYS A 124 -3.66 14.53 -7.13
C LYS A 124 -2.85 15.37 -8.12
N PRO A 125 -2.35 14.79 -9.22
CA PRO A 125 -1.63 15.56 -10.23
C PRO A 125 -2.52 16.67 -10.80
N ALA A 126 -1.92 17.82 -11.11
CA ALA A 126 -2.61 18.90 -11.77
C ALA A 126 -3.11 18.46 -13.16
N LYS A 127 -4.27 18.98 -13.59
CA LYS A 127 -4.79 18.73 -14.95
C LYS A 127 -3.78 19.19 -15.99
N SER A 128 -3.68 18.46 -17.09
CA SER A 128 -2.84 18.89 -18.20
C SER A 128 -3.35 20.20 -18.81
N PHE A 129 -2.48 20.94 -19.49
CA PHE A 129 -2.87 22.21 -20.12
C PHE A 129 -4.02 22.01 -21.13
N SER A 130 -3.97 20.93 -21.92
CA SER A 130 -5.01 20.58 -22.90
C SER A 130 -6.38 20.36 -22.23
N GLU A 131 -6.43 19.60 -21.13
CA GLU A 131 -7.68 19.33 -20.40
C GLU A 131 -8.21 20.57 -19.67
N ALA A 132 -7.34 21.50 -19.29
CA ALA A 132 -7.71 22.75 -18.63
C ALA A 132 -8.05 23.87 -19.62
N GLN A 133 -7.76 23.69 -20.91
CA GLN A 133 -7.82 24.75 -21.91
C GLN A 133 -9.24 25.32 -22.07
N ASP A 134 -10.26 24.47 -22.09
CA ASP A 134 -11.66 24.88 -22.15
C ASP A 134 -12.07 25.75 -20.96
N LEU A 135 -11.58 25.40 -19.77
CA LEU A 135 -11.84 26.15 -18.53
C LEU A 135 -11.13 27.50 -18.56
N ILE A 136 -9.87 27.53 -19.00
CA ILE A 136 -9.08 28.76 -19.14
C ILE A 136 -9.73 29.70 -20.16
N TYR A 137 -10.15 29.20 -21.32
CA TYR A 137 -10.84 30.01 -22.33
C TYR A 137 -12.21 30.50 -21.86
N ARG A 138 -12.93 29.69 -21.09
CA ARG A 138 -14.20 30.10 -20.49
C ARG A 138 -14.02 31.27 -19.55
N GLU A 139 -13.02 31.23 -18.65
CA GLU A 139 -12.74 32.36 -17.75
C GLU A 139 -12.22 33.58 -18.50
N LEU A 140 -11.43 33.41 -19.57
CA LEU A 140 -11.03 34.51 -20.44
C LEU A 140 -12.24 35.18 -21.12
N ARG A 141 -13.16 34.39 -21.67
CA ARG A 141 -14.39 34.91 -22.30
C ARG A 141 -15.26 35.65 -21.27
N ARG A 142 -15.42 35.08 -20.08
CA ARG A 142 -16.15 35.68 -18.97
C ARG A 142 -15.52 37.00 -18.51
N ALA A 143 -14.20 37.03 -18.34
CA ALA A 143 -13.47 38.23 -17.94
C ALA A 143 -13.63 39.35 -18.97
N ARG A 144 -13.53 39.04 -20.27
CA ARG A 144 -13.79 40.00 -21.36
C ARG A 144 -15.22 40.52 -21.34
N HIS A 145 -16.21 39.64 -21.23
CA HIS A 145 -17.63 40.03 -21.27
C HIS A 145 -18.00 40.97 -20.11
N HIS A 146 -17.47 40.72 -18.92
CA HIS A 146 -17.74 41.52 -17.72
C HIS A 146 -16.68 42.60 -17.45
N GLN A 147 -15.74 42.83 -18.36
CA GLN A 147 -14.66 43.81 -18.23
C GLN A 147 -13.87 43.67 -16.90
N ARG A 148 -13.63 42.43 -16.47
CA ARG A 148 -12.89 42.14 -15.24
C ARG A 148 -11.41 41.86 -15.53
N PRO A 149 -10.48 42.31 -14.67
CA PRO A 149 -9.07 42.00 -14.82
C PRO A 149 -8.85 40.48 -14.68
N LEU A 150 -7.98 39.94 -15.53
CA LEU A 150 -7.54 38.54 -15.50
C LEU A 150 -6.02 38.50 -15.66
N SER A 151 -5.35 37.76 -14.80
CA SER A 151 -3.90 37.57 -14.82
C SER A 151 -3.56 36.09 -15.01
N VAL A 152 -2.46 35.80 -15.71
CA VAL A 152 -1.94 34.45 -15.92
C VAL A 152 -0.51 34.40 -15.38
N ILE A 153 -0.20 33.39 -14.58
CA ILE A 153 1.13 33.16 -14.02
C ILE A 153 1.64 31.83 -14.55
N THR A 154 2.83 31.85 -15.16
CA THR A 154 3.54 30.63 -15.57
C THR A 154 4.66 30.36 -14.58
N LEU A 155 4.61 29.21 -13.93
CA LEU A 155 5.64 28.75 -13.01
C LEU A 155 6.47 27.67 -13.70
N LYS A 156 7.79 27.81 -13.71
CA LYS A 156 8.73 26.79 -14.18
C LYS A 156 9.54 26.30 -13.00
N ILE A 157 9.75 24.99 -12.93
CA ILE A 157 10.65 24.38 -11.96
C ILE A 157 12.09 24.63 -12.40
N ASP A 158 12.92 25.17 -11.51
CA ASP A 158 14.38 25.23 -11.74
C ASP A 158 14.95 23.82 -11.57
N GLU A 159 15.34 23.17 -12.67
CA GLU A 159 15.86 21.81 -12.69
C GLU A 159 17.05 21.63 -11.72
N LYS A 160 17.93 22.65 -11.61
CA LYS A 160 19.07 22.60 -10.69
C LYS A 160 18.65 22.65 -9.22
N SER A 161 17.49 23.25 -8.93
CA SER A 161 16.93 23.25 -7.57
C SER A 161 16.34 21.89 -7.19
N VAL A 162 15.85 21.12 -8.17
CA VAL A 162 15.36 19.76 -7.95
C VAL A 162 16.50 18.85 -7.53
N ASP A 163 17.64 18.90 -8.23
CA ASP A 163 18.81 18.08 -7.88
C ASP A 163 19.30 18.37 -6.46
N ARG A 164 19.22 19.63 -6.01
CA ARG A 164 19.56 20.02 -4.63
C ARG A 164 18.51 19.58 -3.61
N ALA A 165 17.23 19.58 -3.98
CA ALA A 165 16.14 19.20 -3.09
C ALA A 165 15.96 17.68 -2.99
N LEU A 166 16.36 16.93 -4.02
CA LEU A 166 16.14 15.49 -4.14
C LEU A 166 16.67 14.69 -2.94
N PRO A 167 17.90 14.93 -2.42
CA PRO A 167 18.37 14.23 -1.22
C PRO A 167 17.46 14.44 0.00
N LYS A 168 16.94 15.67 0.19
CA LYS A 168 16.02 15.99 1.29
C LYS A 168 14.69 15.28 1.12
N ILE A 169 14.13 15.28 -0.09
CA ILE A 169 12.88 14.58 -0.41
C ILE A 169 13.05 13.07 -0.17
N ILE A 170 14.16 12.48 -0.62
CA ILE A 170 14.46 11.06 -0.39
C ILE A 170 14.56 10.77 1.10
N ALA A 171 15.24 11.62 1.87
CA ALA A 171 15.34 11.46 3.32
C ALA A 171 13.97 11.53 4.01
N GLU A 172 13.09 12.43 3.58
CA GLU A 172 11.71 12.54 4.09
C GLU A 172 10.88 11.30 3.75
N VAL A 173 10.97 10.79 2.52
CA VAL A 173 10.29 9.57 2.08
C VAL A 173 10.82 8.34 2.84
N GLN A 174 12.14 8.24 3.01
CA GLN A 174 12.76 7.17 3.80
C GLN A 174 12.31 7.22 5.26
N LYS A 175 12.27 8.41 5.87
CA LYS A 175 11.79 8.60 7.25
C LYS A 175 10.32 8.20 7.37
N ALA A 176 9.48 8.61 6.43
CA ALA A 176 8.08 8.22 6.37
C ALA A 176 7.89 6.70 6.25
N MET A 177 8.62 6.05 5.35
CA MET A 177 8.58 4.58 5.21
C MET A 177 9.07 3.86 6.46
N MET A 178 10.13 4.37 7.10
CA MET A 178 10.66 3.81 8.34
C MET A 178 9.62 3.93 9.47
N ASN A 179 8.96 5.09 9.60
CA ASN A 179 7.90 5.29 10.58
C ASN A 179 6.75 4.31 10.35
N GLU A 180 6.28 4.16 9.11
CA GLU A 180 5.18 3.22 8.83
C GLU A 180 5.58 1.77 9.06
N TYR A 181 6.84 1.40 8.76
CA TYR A 181 7.38 0.08 9.09
C TYR A 181 7.39 -0.18 10.60
N VAL A 182 7.84 0.80 11.41
CA VAL A 182 7.82 0.72 12.87
C VAL A 182 6.39 0.58 13.38
N LEU A 183 5.46 1.43 12.91
CA LEU A 183 4.05 1.40 13.33
C LEU A 183 3.37 0.08 12.95
N ALA A 184 3.64 -0.47 11.77
CA ALA A 184 3.15 -1.78 11.36
C ALA A 184 3.73 -2.90 12.25
N GLY A 185 5.02 -2.80 12.61
CA GLY A 185 5.67 -3.69 13.56
C GLY A 185 5.00 -3.66 14.93
N VAL A 186 4.78 -2.45 15.50
CA VAL A 186 4.10 -2.26 16.79
C VAL A 186 2.70 -2.85 16.73
N THR A 187 1.92 -2.54 15.69
CA THR A 187 0.57 -3.08 15.48
C THR A 187 0.57 -4.61 15.52
N ARG A 188 1.55 -5.24 14.85
CA ARG A 188 1.67 -6.70 14.85
C ARG A 188 1.95 -7.27 16.23
N VAL A 189 2.89 -6.68 16.98
CA VAL A 189 3.23 -7.14 18.34
C VAL A 189 2.02 -6.98 19.26
N LEU A 190 1.36 -5.83 19.24
CA LEU A 190 0.16 -5.59 20.05
C LEU A 190 -0.97 -6.56 19.69
N ALA A 191 -1.27 -6.73 18.39
CA ALA A 191 -2.32 -7.65 17.94
C ALA A 191 -2.07 -9.09 18.40
N GLN A 192 -0.83 -9.57 18.36
CA GLN A 192 -0.49 -10.93 18.81
C GLN A 192 -0.64 -11.15 20.32
N ASN A 193 -0.58 -10.09 21.13
CA ASN A 193 -0.58 -10.19 22.59
C ASN A 193 -1.88 -9.70 23.24
N VAL A 194 -2.75 -9.02 22.48
CA VAL A 194 -4.03 -8.48 22.97
C VAL A 194 -5.25 -9.17 22.34
N SER A 195 -5.12 -9.74 21.13
CA SER A 195 -6.27 -10.15 20.29
C SER A 195 -7.25 -11.14 20.93
N ASP A 196 -6.83 -11.91 21.93
CA ASP A 196 -7.70 -12.89 22.57
C ASP A 196 -8.75 -12.25 23.51
N PHE A 197 -8.49 -11.05 24.02
CA PHE A 197 -9.35 -10.41 25.03
C PHE A 197 -9.59 -8.92 24.82
N GLY A 198 -8.81 -8.21 24.00
CA GLY A 198 -8.92 -6.76 23.81
C GLY A 198 -9.08 -6.31 22.36
N THR A 199 -9.43 -5.03 22.19
CA THR A 199 -9.52 -4.37 20.88
C THR A 199 -8.41 -3.32 20.74
N ILE A 200 -7.76 -3.26 19.58
CA ILE A 200 -6.73 -2.27 19.26
C ILE A 200 -7.18 -1.41 18.09
N ALA A 201 -7.04 -0.09 18.23
CA ALA A 201 -7.25 0.88 17.15
C ALA A 201 -6.07 1.85 17.08
N ARG A 202 -5.70 2.28 15.85
CA ARG A 202 -4.70 3.33 15.63
C ARG A 202 -5.40 4.66 15.41
N ARG A 203 -4.92 5.70 16.08
CA ARG A 203 -5.31 7.11 15.87
C ARG A 203 -4.04 7.94 15.79
N ASP A 204 -3.71 8.42 14.59
CA ASP A 204 -2.48 9.17 14.31
C ASP A 204 -1.23 8.40 14.77
N ASN A 205 -0.54 8.91 15.80
CA ASN A 205 0.65 8.31 16.40
C ASN A 205 0.37 7.50 17.68
N TYR A 206 -0.90 7.34 18.05
CA TYR A 206 -1.33 6.61 19.24
C TYR A 206 -1.98 5.27 18.88
N PHE A 207 -1.77 4.29 19.77
CA PHE A 207 -2.50 3.03 19.78
C PHE A 207 -3.46 3.04 20.96
N VAL A 208 -4.76 2.97 20.68
CA VAL A 208 -5.80 2.83 21.68
C VAL A 208 -6.07 1.35 21.88
N VAL A 209 -5.77 0.85 23.07
CA VAL A 209 -6.02 -0.54 23.47
C VAL A 209 -7.15 -0.56 24.49
N VAL A 210 -8.23 -1.26 24.17
CA VAL A 210 -9.38 -1.44 25.05
C VAL A 210 -9.32 -2.85 25.62
N LEU A 211 -9.18 -2.94 26.94
CA LEU A 211 -9.11 -4.19 27.69
C LEU A 211 -10.39 -4.32 28.53
N PRO A 212 -11.33 -5.20 28.15
CA PRO A 212 -12.51 -5.47 28.96
C PRO A 212 -12.10 -6.17 30.27
N GLU A 213 -12.92 -6.00 31.30
CA GLU A 213 -12.75 -6.67 32.61
C GLU A 213 -11.37 -6.45 33.26
N THR A 214 -10.69 -5.36 32.92
CA THR A 214 -9.38 -4.99 33.47
C THR A 214 -9.55 -3.81 34.42
N SER A 215 -9.09 -3.96 35.66
CA SER A 215 -9.19 -2.91 36.69
C SER A 215 -8.11 -1.83 36.54
N ASN A 216 -8.27 -0.70 37.26
CA ASN A 216 -7.26 0.37 37.31
C ASN A 216 -5.91 -0.07 37.92
N GLN A 217 -5.90 -1.18 38.66
CA GLN A 217 -4.66 -1.72 39.23
C GLN A 217 -3.93 -2.63 38.21
N GLU A 218 -4.67 -3.37 37.39
CA GLU A 218 -4.11 -4.31 36.41
C GLU A 218 -3.72 -3.63 35.09
N ALA A 219 -4.44 -2.59 34.68
CA ALA A 219 -4.20 -1.90 33.40
C ALA A 219 -2.76 -1.38 33.25
N PRO A 220 -2.12 -0.76 34.27
CA PRO A 220 -0.72 -0.36 34.20
C PRO A 220 0.24 -1.54 34.05
N GLU A 221 -0.03 -2.68 34.70
CA GLU A 221 0.82 -3.88 34.60
C GLU A 221 0.77 -4.48 33.18
N VAL A 222 -0.43 -4.57 32.60
CA VAL A 222 -0.61 -5.02 31.21
C VAL A 222 0.08 -4.06 30.25
N ALA A 223 -0.07 -2.75 30.47
CA ALA A 223 0.58 -1.74 29.64
C ALA A 223 2.12 -1.86 29.68
N ALA A 224 2.72 -1.98 30.87
CA ALA A 224 4.16 -2.18 31.03
C ALA A 224 4.65 -3.48 30.36
N LYS A 225 3.86 -4.56 30.42
CA LYS A 225 4.16 -5.80 29.71
C LYS A 225 4.16 -5.59 28.19
N LEU A 226 3.18 -4.87 27.64
CA LEU A 226 3.12 -4.56 26.21
C LEU A 226 4.29 -3.67 25.76
N GLU A 227 4.64 -2.65 26.54
CA GLU A 227 5.81 -1.80 26.29
C GLU A 227 7.09 -2.65 26.20
N LYS A 228 7.30 -3.56 27.15
CA LYS A 228 8.45 -4.46 27.17
C LYS A 228 8.49 -5.37 25.95
N LEU A 229 7.36 -5.96 25.55
CA LEU A 229 7.29 -6.83 24.37
C LEU A 229 7.61 -6.06 23.08
N VAL A 230 7.12 -4.83 22.95
CA VAL A 230 7.42 -3.96 21.81
C VAL A 230 8.91 -3.58 21.79
N TYR A 231 9.48 -3.23 22.94
CA TYR A 231 10.91 -2.92 23.06
C TYR A 231 11.79 -4.12 22.73
N GLU A 232 11.45 -5.32 23.21
CA GLU A 232 12.21 -6.53 22.93
C GLU A 232 12.22 -6.87 21.44
N ALA A 233 11.07 -6.74 20.77
CA ALA A 233 10.90 -7.08 19.36
C ALA A 233 11.47 -6.03 18.40
N LEU A 234 11.30 -4.73 18.69
CA LEU A 234 11.57 -3.65 17.74
C LEU A 234 12.64 -2.66 18.21
N LYS A 235 13.07 -2.73 19.47
CA LYS A 235 13.96 -1.74 20.11
C LYS A 235 13.39 -0.32 20.08
N VAL A 236 12.06 -0.22 20.13
CA VAL A 236 11.30 1.03 20.18
C VAL A 236 10.65 1.14 21.55
N ASN A 237 10.79 2.30 22.19
CA ASN A 237 10.11 2.59 23.45
C ASN A 237 8.68 3.01 23.14
N LEU A 238 7.73 2.30 23.75
CA LEU A 238 6.33 2.70 23.77
C LEU A 238 6.07 3.40 25.10
N LEU A 239 5.33 4.51 25.06
CA LEU A 239 4.87 5.19 26.25
C LEU A 239 3.37 4.94 26.39
N SER A 240 2.95 4.39 27.51
CA SER A 240 1.55 4.12 27.81
C SER A 240 1.00 5.07 28.86
N GLY A 241 -0.25 5.46 28.66
CA GLY A 241 -1.11 5.99 29.71
C GLY A 241 -2.35 5.10 29.79
N THR A 242 -2.90 4.96 30.98
CA THR A 242 -4.08 4.14 31.24
C THR A 242 -5.20 5.02 31.76
N ALA A 243 -6.44 4.67 31.44
CA ALA A 243 -7.61 5.27 32.07
C ALA A 243 -8.69 4.22 32.29
N SER A 244 -9.43 4.30 33.40
CA SER A 244 -10.35 3.26 33.86
C SER A 244 -11.79 3.73 33.94
N PHE A 245 -12.69 2.86 33.45
CA PHE A 245 -14.14 3.01 33.59
C PHE A 245 -14.64 2.15 34.76
N PRO A 246 -15.56 2.67 35.60
CA PRO A 246 -16.13 4.02 35.60
C PRO A 246 -15.37 5.04 36.46
N GLU A 247 -14.26 4.67 37.09
CA GLU A 247 -13.64 5.44 38.17
C GLU A 247 -13.11 6.81 37.74
N GLU A 248 -12.55 6.91 36.54
CA GLU A 248 -11.88 8.14 36.07
C GLU A 248 -12.72 8.90 35.04
N ALA A 249 -13.44 8.17 34.18
CA ALA A 249 -14.39 8.77 33.24
C ALA A 249 -15.48 7.80 32.81
N VAL A 250 -16.64 8.35 32.46
CA VAL A 250 -17.84 7.60 32.05
C VAL A 250 -18.08 7.59 30.54
N THR A 251 -17.26 8.29 29.76
CA THR A 251 -17.36 8.34 28.30
C THR A 251 -16.07 7.85 27.65
N PHE A 252 -16.18 7.12 26.55
CA PHE A 252 -15.03 6.62 25.80
C PHE A 252 -14.06 7.72 25.38
N GLU A 253 -14.55 8.85 24.89
CA GLU A 253 -13.70 9.97 24.46
C GLU A 253 -12.88 10.56 25.62
N ALA A 254 -13.50 10.74 26.79
CA ALA A 254 -12.77 11.21 27.98
C ALA A 254 -11.72 10.21 28.46
N LEU A 255 -12.00 8.90 28.44
CA LEU A 255 -11.01 7.86 28.78
C LEU A 255 -9.80 7.91 27.84
N VAL A 256 -10.04 8.00 26.53
CA VAL A 256 -8.97 8.11 25.53
C VAL A 256 -8.14 9.36 25.78
N ASN A 257 -8.77 10.53 26.00
CA ASN A 257 -8.05 11.78 26.23
C ASN A 257 -7.21 11.74 27.52
N LEU A 258 -7.73 11.14 28.60
CA LEU A 258 -6.99 10.96 29.85
C LEU A 258 -5.78 10.04 29.67
N ALA A 259 -5.97 8.89 29.01
CA ALA A 259 -4.91 7.95 28.71
C ALA A 259 -3.84 8.58 27.79
N THR A 260 -4.25 9.31 26.75
CA THR A 260 -3.33 10.05 25.87
C THR A 260 -2.52 11.08 26.64
N LYS A 261 -3.17 11.91 27.46
CA LYS A 261 -2.48 12.91 28.27
C LYS A 261 -1.45 12.27 29.22
N ALA A 262 -1.81 11.18 29.88
CA ALA A 262 -0.89 10.47 30.77
C ALA A 262 0.31 9.86 30.02
N ALA A 263 0.15 9.46 28.76
CA ALA A 263 1.25 9.01 27.91
C ALA A 263 2.18 10.18 27.51
N ASP A 264 1.60 11.33 27.14
CA ASP A 264 2.34 12.54 26.76
C ASP A 264 3.12 13.13 27.96
N ASP A 265 2.54 13.09 29.16
CA ASP A 265 3.21 13.54 30.39
C ASP A 265 4.49 12.70 30.65
N LYS A 266 4.45 11.38 30.40
CA LYS A 266 5.65 10.52 30.45
C LYS A 266 6.67 10.86 29.37
N GLU A 267 6.23 11.28 28.18
CA GLU A 267 7.12 11.73 27.12
C GLU A 267 7.88 12.98 27.57
N ALA A 268 7.16 13.97 28.11
CA ALA A 268 7.75 15.21 28.62
C ALA A 268 8.80 14.96 29.72
N ASP A 269 8.50 14.07 30.67
CA ASP A 269 9.44 13.71 31.73
C ASP A 269 10.71 13.06 31.16
N SER A 270 10.56 12.12 30.22
CA SER A 270 11.70 11.43 29.59
C SER A 270 12.61 12.35 28.77
N VAL A 271 12.06 13.42 28.18
CA VAL A 271 12.82 14.44 27.46
C VAL A 271 13.57 15.37 28.42
N SER A 272 12.97 15.73 29.57
CA SER A 272 13.62 16.57 30.59
C SER A 272 14.91 15.93 31.13
N TYR A 273 14.89 14.63 31.43
CA TYR A 273 16.09 13.90 31.91
C TYR A 273 17.24 13.88 30.91
N LEU A 274 16.95 13.84 29.60
CA LEU A 274 17.98 13.86 28.56
C LEU A 274 18.61 15.24 28.36
N VAL A 275 17.87 16.31 28.64
CA VAL A 275 18.37 17.69 28.61
C VAL A 275 19.29 17.95 29.81
N ASP A 276 18.88 17.52 31.01
CA ASP A 276 19.67 17.70 32.23
C ASP A 276 20.99 16.91 32.20
N ALA A 277 20.97 15.66 31.72
CA ALA A 277 22.17 14.85 31.54
C ALA A 277 23.17 15.46 30.55
N LYS A 278 22.69 16.18 29.53
CA LYS A 278 23.53 16.87 28.55
C LYS A 278 24.12 18.17 29.11
N ILE A 279 23.45 18.83 30.05
CA ILE A 279 23.95 20.04 30.73
C ILE A 279 25.04 19.68 31.76
N GLU A 280 24.93 18.52 32.40
CA GLU A 280 25.91 18.04 33.38
C GLU A 280 27.26 17.65 32.74
N ASP A 281 27.24 17.14 31.50
CA ASP A 281 28.44 16.77 30.74
C ASP A 281 29.25 18.00 30.23
N TYR A 282 28.59 19.13 29.98
CA TYR A 282 29.27 20.40 29.65
C TYR A 282 29.75 21.20 30.88
N SER A 283 29.37 20.79 32.09
CA SER A 283 29.74 21.49 33.34
C SER A 283 30.98 20.92 34.01
N ARG A 284 31.57 19.83 33.48
CA ARG A 284 32.89 19.35 33.90
C ARG A 284 33.98 20.11 33.14
N PRO A 285 34.84 20.91 33.81
CA PRO A 285 35.98 21.49 33.14
C PRO A 285 36.89 20.35 32.63
N PRO A 286 37.49 20.49 31.44
CA PRO A 286 38.41 19.49 30.92
C PRO A 286 39.64 19.42 31.83
N ASP A 287 39.75 18.33 32.60
CA ASP A 287 40.99 17.89 33.24
C ASP A 287 42.00 17.55 32.15
N ASN A 288 42.73 18.55 31.65
CA ASN A 288 44.06 18.47 31.02
C ASN A 288 44.33 19.72 30.18
N ILE A 289 44.78 20.82 30.80
CA ILE A 289 45.50 21.88 30.07
C ILE A 289 46.85 22.23 30.74
N GLU A 290 47.12 21.84 31.99
CA GLU A 290 48.36 22.26 32.68
C GLU A 290 49.62 21.44 32.39
N ARG A 291 49.60 20.41 31.51
CA ARG A 291 50.79 19.59 31.25
C ARG A 291 51.58 19.92 29.97
N GLU A 292 51.14 20.84 29.13
CA GLU A 292 51.76 21.04 27.81
C GLU A 292 52.57 22.34 27.65
N ILE A 293 52.67 23.20 28.67
CA ILE A 293 53.45 24.45 28.60
C ILE A 293 54.81 24.35 29.34
N SER A 294 55.09 23.27 30.09
CA SER A 294 56.33 23.15 30.86
C SER A 294 57.48 22.39 30.17
N SER A 295 57.34 21.93 28.92
CA SER A 295 58.38 21.11 28.25
C SER A 295 59.02 21.75 27.00
N GLN A 296 58.76 23.02 26.69
CA GLN A 296 59.48 23.76 25.64
C GLN A 296 60.17 25.01 26.20
N SER A 297 61.14 24.78 27.07
CA SER A 297 62.13 25.77 27.45
C SER A 297 63.29 25.01 28.07
N VAL A 298 64.52 25.36 27.66
CA VAL A 298 65.82 24.83 28.12
C VAL A 298 66.34 23.62 27.32
N ASN A 299 67.15 23.91 26.29
CA ASN A 299 68.58 23.60 26.40
C ASN A 299 69.44 24.44 25.42
N PRO A 300 70.71 24.73 25.79
CA PRO A 300 71.59 25.74 25.21
C PRO A 300 72.24 25.37 23.87
#